data_AF-A0AAU9X9G1-F1
#
_entry.id   AF-A0AAU9X9G1-F1
#
_cell.length_a   1.000
_cell.length_b   1.000
_cell.length_c   1.000
_cell.angle_alpha   90.00
_cell.angle_beta   90.00
_cell.angle_gamma   90.00
#
_symmetry.space_group_name_H-M   'P 1'
#
loop_
_entity.id
_entity.type
_entity.pdbx_description
1 polymer ?
#
loop_
_entity_poly.entity_id
_entity_poly.type
_entity_poly.pdbx_seq_one_letter_code
_entity_poly.pdbx_strand_id
1 'polypeptide(L)'
;MSEKGNYVLAILKTSENYDNLKESLSDLTQEMSKLNKVTVEGKTYNIEYFLGGDWKFLACVYGLGAANQDYACIWCKCPRGQRHDIQRVWSLSNSAQGARSLEEISSFAKSKNQCTKSKQFICKNNPLFPFIPLDHVVIDTLHLLLRISDNLIELLIRQLRRLDSIEKKVTFTDRFPRDKYKYMAGYEMLLNNLGVSFQWHIGKESKKLEYRDLTGPEKLKLF
;
A
#
# COMPACT_ATOMS: atom_id res chain seq x y z
N MET A 1 5.50 19.39 6.59
CA MET A 1 4.47 20.26 5.98
C MET A 1 4.20 21.39 6.94
N SER A 2 4.17 22.65 6.50
CA SER A 2 3.78 23.76 7.37
C SER A 2 2.33 23.57 7.84
N GLU A 3 2.00 23.98 9.06
CA GLU A 3 0.63 23.91 9.61
C GLU A 3 -0.39 24.73 8.78
N LYS A 4 0.07 25.68 7.97
CA LYS A 4 -0.78 26.44 7.03
C LYS A 4 -1.36 25.50 5.97
N GLY A 5 -2.69 25.31 6.02
CA GLY A 5 -3.46 24.51 5.06
C GLY A 5 -3.92 23.14 5.57
N ASN A 6 -3.53 22.74 6.78
CA ASN A 6 -4.01 21.49 7.38
C ASN A 6 -5.06 21.79 8.45
N TYR A 7 -6.29 21.31 8.24
CA TYR A 7 -7.41 21.50 9.15
C TYR A 7 -7.92 20.13 9.62
N VAL A 8 -7.99 19.94 10.94
CA VAL A 8 -8.50 18.69 11.52
C VAL A 8 -10.02 18.70 11.41
N LEU A 9 -10.57 17.75 10.64
CA LEU A 9 -12.02 17.59 10.48
C LEU A 9 -12.61 16.60 11.49
N ALA A 10 -11.86 15.57 11.89
CA ALA A 10 -12.32 14.54 12.81
C ALA A 10 -11.15 13.91 13.58
N ILE A 11 -11.40 13.53 14.83
CA ILE A 11 -10.52 12.70 15.65
C ILE A 11 -11.35 11.52 16.14
N LEU A 12 -10.98 10.31 15.74
CA LEU A 12 -11.75 9.10 16.01
C LEU A 12 -10.97 8.17 16.93
N LYS A 13 -11.58 7.78 18.05
CA LYS A 13 -11.03 6.77 18.96
C LYS A 13 -11.76 5.44 18.77
N THR A 14 -11.48 4.78 17.65
CA THR A 14 -12.11 3.50 17.29
C THR A 14 -11.14 2.62 16.50
N SER A 15 -11.49 1.34 16.32
CA SER A 15 -10.71 0.48 15.43
C SER A 15 -11.02 0.79 13.97
N GLU A 16 -9.97 0.79 13.14
CA GLU A 16 -10.07 1.04 11.70
C GLU A 16 -10.71 -0.16 10.97
N ASN A 17 -12.03 -0.16 10.93
CA ASN A 17 -12.84 -1.05 10.12
C ASN A 17 -13.99 -0.28 9.47
N TYR A 18 -14.62 -0.90 8.47
CA TYR A 18 -15.60 -0.25 7.63
C TYR A 18 -16.80 0.29 8.41
N ASP A 19 -17.39 -0.51 9.30
CA ASP A 19 -18.61 -0.13 10.03
C ASP A 19 -18.33 1.03 10.99
N ASN A 20 -17.21 0.96 11.72
CA ASN A 20 -16.80 2.02 12.63
C ASN A 20 -16.50 3.33 11.91
N LEU A 21 -15.79 3.29 10.77
CA LEU A 21 -15.51 4.49 9.99
C LEU A 21 -16.78 5.07 9.36
N LYS A 22 -17.68 4.22 8.88
CA LYS A 22 -18.97 4.63 8.32
C LYS A 22 -19.80 5.39 9.35
N GLU A 23 -19.92 4.85 10.56
CA GLU A 23 -20.67 5.47 11.64
C GLU A 23 -20.00 6.78 12.08
N SER A 24 -18.70 6.73 12.37
CA SER A 24 -17.94 7.85 12.93
C SER A 24 -17.77 9.04 11.97
N LEU A 25 -17.83 8.81 10.65
CA LEU A 25 -17.69 9.84 9.62
C LEU A 25 -19.02 10.18 8.93
N SER A 26 -20.14 9.66 9.42
CA SER A 26 -21.45 9.80 8.77
C SER A 26 -21.84 11.27 8.57
N ASP A 27 -21.77 12.09 9.62
CA ASP A 27 -22.08 13.52 9.56
C ASP A 27 -21.16 14.25 8.56
N LEU A 28 -19.85 14.01 8.66
CA LEU A 28 -18.85 14.63 7.78
C LEU A 28 -19.11 14.27 6.30
N THR A 29 -19.32 12.99 6.00
CA THR A 29 -19.59 12.54 4.64
C THR A 29 -20.89 13.11 4.10
N GLN A 30 -21.92 13.24 4.94
CA GLN A 30 -23.20 13.84 4.55
C GLN A 30 -23.05 15.32 4.23
N GLU A 31 -22.33 16.10 5.04
CA GLU A 31 -22.11 17.53 4.80
C GLU A 31 -21.24 17.76 3.56
N MET A 32 -20.11 17.07 3.46
CA MET A 32 -19.18 17.20 2.32
C MET A 32 -19.86 16.84 0.99
N SER A 33 -20.74 15.84 0.98
CA SER A 33 -21.47 15.45 -0.23
C SER A 33 -22.38 16.55 -0.79
N LYS A 34 -22.84 17.47 0.06
CA LYS A 34 -23.69 18.61 -0.32
C LYS A 34 -22.87 19.85 -0.68
N LEU A 35 -21.62 19.91 -0.21
CA LEU A 35 -20.71 21.03 -0.42
C LEU A 35 -19.94 20.85 -1.73
N ASN A 36 -20.57 21.17 -2.85
CA ASN A 36 -19.95 21.10 -4.19
C ASN A 36 -19.52 22.47 -4.75
N LYS A 37 -19.96 23.56 -4.12
CA LYS A 37 -19.65 24.93 -4.53
C LYS A 37 -19.50 25.84 -3.31
N VAL A 38 -18.68 26.87 -3.44
CA VAL A 38 -18.55 27.95 -2.45
C VAL A 38 -18.60 29.30 -3.14
N THR A 39 -19.23 30.28 -2.50
CA THR A 39 -19.27 31.66 -3.01
C THR A 39 -18.46 32.56 -2.09
N VAL A 40 -17.44 33.21 -2.64
CA VAL A 40 -16.55 34.13 -1.92
C VAL A 40 -16.51 35.43 -2.70
N GLU A 41 -16.84 36.55 -2.05
CA GLU A 41 -16.84 37.89 -2.66
C GLU A 41 -17.63 37.98 -3.99
N GLY A 42 -18.78 37.30 -4.04
CA GLY A 42 -19.65 37.28 -5.22
C GLY A 42 -19.17 36.37 -6.36
N LYS A 43 -18.06 35.63 -6.19
CA LYS A 43 -17.58 34.63 -7.16
C LYS A 43 -17.88 33.23 -6.66
N THR A 44 -18.49 32.41 -7.51
CA THR A 44 -18.77 30.99 -7.22
C THR A 44 -17.65 30.10 -7.74
N TYR A 45 -17.14 29.23 -6.88
CA TYR A 45 -16.13 28.22 -7.20
C TYR A 45 -16.73 26.83 -7.04
N ASN A 46 -16.36 25.91 -7.92
CA ASN A 46 -16.65 24.49 -7.75
C ASN A 46 -15.61 23.86 -6.82
N ILE A 47 -16.03 22.93 -5.98
CA ILE A 47 -15.17 22.20 -5.07
C ILE A 47 -14.92 20.81 -5.66
N GLU A 48 -13.65 20.47 -5.84
CA GLU A 48 -13.20 19.12 -6.19
C GLU A 48 -12.51 18.49 -4.99
N TYR A 49 -12.96 17.29 -4.64
CA TYR A 49 -12.41 16.53 -3.53
C TYR A 49 -11.39 15.51 -4.04
N PHE A 50 -10.29 15.38 -3.29
CA PHE A 50 -9.28 14.35 -3.45
C PHE A 50 -9.14 13.63 -2.11
N LEU A 51 -8.95 12.31 -2.15
CA LEU A 51 -8.76 11.51 -0.94
C LEU A 51 -7.37 10.88 -0.94
N GLY A 52 -6.57 11.30 0.03
CA GLY A 52 -5.23 10.77 0.28
C GLY A 52 -5.22 9.80 1.46
N GLY A 53 -4.44 8.73 1.36
CA GLY A 53 -4.21 7.84 2.49
C GLY A 53 -3.33 6.63 2.16
N ASP A 54 -2.91 5.91 3.20
CA ASP A 54 -2.29 4.61 2.98
C ASP A 54 -3.27 3.62 2.33
N TRP A 55 -2.73 2.55 1.74
CA TRP A 55 -3.53 1.57 1.00
C TRP A 55 -4.64 0.94 1.84
N LYS A 56 -4.38 0.67 3.14
CA LYS A 56 -5.32 -0.04 4.01
C LYS A 56 -6.52 0.85 4.33
N PHE A 57 -6.28 2.10 4.67
CA PHE A 57 -7.33 3.09 4.86
C PHE A 57 -8.17 3.27 3.59
N LEU A 58 -7.52 3.52 2.44
CA LEU A 58 -8.22 3.72 1.17
C LEU A 58 -9.05 2.50 0.75
N ALA A 59 -8.49 1.30 0.86
CA ALA A 59 -9.23 0.07 0.59
C ALA A 59 -10.44 -0.07 1.53
N CYS A 60 -10.31 0.29 2.81
CA CYS A 60 -11.40 0.24 3.77
C CYS A 60 -12.54 1.19 3.40
N VAL A 61 -12.24 2.48 3.17
CA VAL A 61 -13.26 3.50 2.88
C VAL A 61 -13.93 3.34 1.51
N TYR A 62 -13.26 2.70 0.55
CA TYR A 62 -13.88 2.29 -0.72
C TYR A 62 -14.49 0.88 -0.69
N GLY A 63 -14.58 0.27 0.49
CA GLY A 63 -15.28 -1.01 0.68
C GLY A 63 -14.61 -2.20 0.00
N LEU A 64 -13.29 -2.15 -0.22
CA LEU A 64 -12.50 -3.22 -0.81
C LEU A 64 -12.02 -4.23 0.24
N GLY A 65 -11.64 -5.41 -0.24
CA GLY A 65 -11.08 -6.50 0.54
C GLY A 65 -9.60 -6.30 0.88
N ALA A 66 -8.93 -7.39 1.28
CA ALA A 66 -7.56 -7.35 1.80
C ALA A 66 -6.49 -7.27 0.69
N ALA A 67 -5.32 -6.72 1.02
CA ALA A 67 -4.20 -6.54 0.09
C ALA A 67 -3.67 -7.86 -0.48
N ASN A 68 -3.86 -8.94 0.27
CA ASN A 68 -3.44 -10.29 -0.10
C ASN A 68 -4.45 -11.01 -1.01
N GLN A 69 -5.47 -10.34 -1.53
CA GLN A 69 -6.37 -10.88 -2.55
C GLN A 69 -5.90 -10.51 -3.97
N ASP A 70 -6.50 -11.14 -4.98
CA ASP A 70 -6.02 -11.02 -6.36
C ASP A 70 -6.25 -9.63 -6.96
N TYR A 71 -7.35 -8.97 -6.61
CA TYR A 71 -7.77 -7.69 -7.19
C TYR A 71 -7.49 -6.49 -6.27
N ALA A 72 -6.37 -6.50 -5.55
CA ALA A 72 -6.04 -5.49 -4.53
C ALA A 72 -5.81 -4.05 -5.05
N CYS A 73 -5.78 -3.81 -6.36
CA CYS A 73 -5.65 -2.45 -6.88
C CYS A 73 -6.92 -1.63 -6.57
N ILE A 74 -6.72 -0.42 -6.05
CA ILE A 74 -7.81 0.51 -5.69
C ILE A 74 -8.51 1.02 -6.95
N TRP A 75 -7.75 1.28 -8.01
CA TRP A 75 -8.26 1.93 -9.23
C TRP A 75 -8.75 0.95 -10.29
N CYS A 76 -8.18 -0.25 -10.38
CA CYS A 76 -8.47 -1.17 -11.47
C CYS A 76 -8.68 -2.63 -11.00
N LYS A 77 -9.23 -3.44 -11.91
CA LYS A 77 -9.55 -4.85 -11.73
C LYS A 77 -8.40 -5.75 -12.18
N CYS A 78 -7.15 -5.27 -12.11
CA CYS A 78 -5.96 -6.06 -12.44
C CYS A 78 -5.75 -7.23 -11.46
N PRO A 79 -5.77 -8.49 -11.90
CA PRO A 79 -5.52 -9.64 -11.03
C PRO A 79 -4.03 -9.77 -10.74
N ARG A 80 -3.70 -10.25 -9.53
CA ARG A 80 -2.32 -10.50 -9.08
C ARG A 80 -1.48 -11.24 -10.11
N GLY A 81 -2.04 -12.31 -10.69
CA GLY A 81 -1.35 -13.15 -11.65
C GLY A 81 -0.94 -12.43 -12.95
N GLN A 82 -1.49 -11.26 -13.25
CA GLN A 82 -1.22 -10.50 -14.49
C GLN A 82 -0.44 -9.20 -14.24
N ARG A 83 -0.09 -8.86 -12.99
CA ARG A 83 0.65 -7.62 -12.68
C ARG A 83 2.06 -7.58 -13.26
N HIS A 84 2.62 -8.73 -13.60
CA HIS A 84 3.95 -8.85 -14.19
C HIS A 84 3.96 -8.58 -15.71
N ASP A 85 2.79 -8.63 -16.35
CA ASP A 85 2.65 -8.51 -17.80
C ASP A 85 2.64 -7.04 -18.21
N ILE A 86 3.81 -6.52 -18.58
CA ILE A 86 4.00 -5.12 -19.00
C ILE A 86 3.35 -4.79 -20.34
N GLN A 87 2.87 -5.78 -21.09
CA GLN A 87 2.16 -5.56 -22.36
C GLN A 87 0.68 -5.22 -22.12
N ARG A 88 0.14 -5.54 -20.93
CA ARG A 88 -1.24 -5.20 -20.56
C ARG A 88 -1.31 -3.80 -20.00
N VAL A 89 -2.24 -3.01 -20.56
CA VAL A 89 -2.55 -1.68 -20.05
C VAL A 89 -3.76 -1.76 -19.13
N TRP A 90 -3.62 -1.25 -17.91
CA TRP A 90 -4.69 -1.08 -16.94
C TRP A 90 -4.91 0.40 -16.71
N SER A 91 -6.14 0.87 -16.90
CA SER A 91 -6.46 2.29 -16.76
C SER A 91 -7.00 2.61 -15.35
N LEU A 92 -6.81 3.86 -14.95
CA LEU A 92 -7.40 4.43 -13.72
C LEU A 92 -8.86 4.87 -13.95
N SER A 93 -9.22 5.22 -15.19
CA SER A 93 -10.52 5.81 -15.53
C SER A 93 -11.28 5.08 -16.65
N ASN A 94 -10.58 4.35 -17.53
CA ASN A 94 -11.21 3.63 -18.64
C ASN A 94 -11.65 2.21 -18.22
N SER A 95 -12.97 2.02 -18.07
CA SER A 95 -13.58 0.73 -17.72
C SER A 95 -13.28 -0.40 -18.71
N ALA A 96 -13.12 -0.11 -20.00
CA ALA A 96 -12.74 -1.11 -21.01
C ALA A 96 -11.31 -1.63 -20.81
N GLN A 97 -10.46 -0.82 -20.17
CA GLN A 97 -9.11 -1.16 -19.74
C GLN A 97 -9.06 -1.55 -18.25
N GLY A 98 -10.20 -1.98 -17.70
CA GLY A 98 -10.29 -2.56 -16.38
C GLY A 98 -10.35 -1.58 -15.21
N ALA A 99 -10.53 -0.27 -15.45
CA ALA A 99 -10.81 0.67 -14.37
C ALA A 99 -12.05 0.26 -13.57
N ARG A 100 -12.04 0.58 -12.28
CA ARG A 100 -13.18 0.44 -11.37
C ARG A 100 -14.02 1.71 -11.44
N SER A 101 -15.29 1.56 -11.12
CA SER A 101 -16.21 2.68 -10.88
C SER A 101 -16.91 2.52 -9.54
N LEU A 102 -17.39 3.63 -8.96
CA LEU A 102 -18.10 3.63 -7.68
C LEU A 102 -19.42 2.86 -7.79
N GLU A 103 -20.06 2.92 -8.96
CA GLU A 103 -21.28 2.22 -9.31
C GLU A 103 -21.04 0.70 -9.33
N GLU A 104 -19.94 0.25 -9.96
CA GLU A 104 -19.55 -1.16 -9.95
C GLU A 104 -19.27 -1.67 -8.53
N ILE A 105 -18.51 -0.92 -7.73
CA ILE A 105 -18.22 -1.29 -6.33
C ILE A 105 -19.54 -1.49 -5.56
N SER A 106 -20.44 -0.51 -5.65
CA SER A 106 -21.74 -0.55 -4.98
C SER A 106 -22.64 -1.69 -5.48
N SER A 107 -22.56 -2.02 -6.76
CA SER A 107 -23.32 -3.11 -7.38
C SER A 107 -22.82 -4.48 -6.88
N PHE A 108 -21.50 -4.66 -6.84
CA PHE A 108 -20.90 -5.90 -6.33
C PHE A 108 -21.12 -6.10 -4.84
N ALA A 109 -21.10 -5.01 -4.04
CA ALA A 109 -21.37 -5.06 -2.60
C ALA A 109 -22.80 -5.54 -2.27
N LYS A 110 -23.78 -5.24 -3.14
CA LYS A 110 -25.18 -5.68 -2.96
C LYS A 110 -25.42 -7.14 -3.34
N SER A 111 -24.58 -7.73 -4.19
CA SER A 111 -24.76 -9.11 -4.64
C SER A 111 -24.44 -10.11 -3.52
N LYS A 112 -25.47 -10.70 -2.91
CA LYS A 112 -25.32 -11.75 -1.89
C LYS A 112 -25.22 -13.17 -2.48
N ASN A 113 -25.32 -13.32 -3.80
CA ASN A 113 -25.39 -14.64 -4.44
C ASN A 113 -24.00 -15.30 -4.53
N GLN A 114 -23.91 -16.53 -3.98
CA GLN A 114 -22.68 -17.32 -3.86
C GLN A 114 -21.99 -17.58 -5.21
N CYS A 115 -22.76 -17.69 -6.30
CA CYS A 115 -22.26 -17.90 -7.67
C CYS A 115 -21.47 -16.70 -8.23
N THR A 116 -21.61 -15.50 -7.64
CA THR A 116 -20.93 -14.26 -8.09
C THR A 116 -19.74 -13.86 -7.22
N LYS A 117 -19.47 -14.56 -6.10
CA LYS A 117 -18.37 -14.23 -5.17
C LYS A 117 -16.99 -14.19 -5.84
N SER A 118 -16.75 -15.05 -6.85
CA SER A 118 -15.48 -15.07 -7.60
C SER A 118 -15.29 -13.86 -8.52
N LYS A 119 -16.38 -13.16 -8.89
CA LYS A 119 -16.36 -11.98 -9.79
C LYS A 119 -16.53 -10.64 -9.06
N GLN A 120 -16.56 -10.63 -7.73
CA GLN A 120 -16.78 -9.40 -6.96
C GLN A 120 -15.58 -8.46 -6.94
N PHE A 121 -14.43 -8.82 -7.53
CA PHE A 121 -13.21 -8.00 -7.56
C PHE A 121 -12.90 -7.38 -6.20
N ILE A 122 -13.06 -8.17 -5.13
CA ILE A 122 -12.90 -7.79 -3.72
C ILE A 122 -13.79 -6.64 -3.21
N CYS A 123 -14.80 -6.20 -3.95
CA CYS A 123 -15.79 -5.22 -3.49
C CYS A 123 -16.72 -5.86 -2.47
N LYS A 124 -16.64 -5.41 -1.21
CA LYS A 124 -17.40 -5.94 -0.08
C LYS A 124 -18.50 -4.98 0.39
N ASN A 125 -18.21 -3.69 0.40
CA ASN A 125 -19.09 -2.66 0.92
C ASN A 125 -19.21 -1.49 -0.06
N ASN A 126 -20.19 -0.61 0.16
CA ASN A 126 -20.31 0.63 -0.61
C ASN A 126 -19.17 1.60 -0.24
N PRO A 127 -18.73 2.47 -1.17
CA PRO A 127 -17.83 3.57 -0.83
C PRO A 127 -18.42 4.51 0.21
N LEU A 128 -17.61 4.92 1.20
CA LEU A 128 -17.99 5.92 2.21
C LEU A 128 -17.99 7.35 1.64
N PHE A 129 -17.16 7.60 0.62
CA PHE A 129 -17.05 8.88 -0.07
C PHE A 129 -17.49 8.76 -1.53
N PRO A 130 -18.79 8.50 -1.81
CA PRO A 130 -19.28 8.27 -3.18
C PRO A 130 -19.25 9.52 -4.07
N PHE A 131 -18.95 10.69 -3.51
CA PHE A 131 -18.78 11.95 -4.23
C PHE A 131 -17.32 12.23 -4.62
N ILE A 132 -16.38 11.36 -4.23
CA ILE A 132 -14.96 11.44 -4.62
C ILE A 132 -14.70 10.38 -5.70
N PRO A 133 -14.49 10.77 -6.96
CA PRO A 133 -14.13 9.85 -8.05
C PRO A 133 -12.88 9.02 -7.72
N LEU A 134 -12.79 7.80 -8.24
CA LEU A 134 -11.65 6.91 -7.95
C LEU A 134 -10.33 7.44 -8.53
N ASP A 135 -10.36 8.18 -9.63
CA ASP A 135 -9.19 8.86 -10.19
C ASP A 135 -8.74 10.07 -9.36
N HIS A 136 -9.52 10.52 -8.38
CA HIS A 136 -9.14 11.51 -7.37
C HIS A 136 -8.59 10.88 -6.08
N VAL A 137 -8.42 9.55 -6.07
CA VAL A 137 -7.79 8.83 -4.97
C VAL A 137 -6.29 8.82 -5.13
N VAL A 138 -5.59 9.39 -4.15
CA VAL A 138 -4.14 9.53 -4.13
C VAL A 138 -3.56 8.58 -3.08
N ILE A 139 -2.71 7.66 -3.50
CA ILE A 139 -2.03 6.76 -2.57
C ILE A 139 -0.92 7.48 -1.82
N ASP A 140 -0.72 7.11 -0.56
CA ASP A 140 0.43 7.58 0.21
C ASP A 140 1.75 7.15 -0.44
N THR A 141 2.47 8.13 -0.99
CA THR A 141 3.77 7.97 -1.63
C THR A 141 4.84 7.47 -0.67
N LEU A 142 4.81 7.85 0.62
CA LEU A 142 5.79 7.40 1.60
C LEU A 142 5.70 5.89 1.82
N HIS A 143 4.50 5.39 2.14
CA HIS A 143 4.28 3.96 2.33
C HIS A 143 4.54 3.17 1.04
N LEU A 144 4.21 3.73 -0.12
CA LEU A 144 4.52 3.11 -1.42
C LEU A 144 6.03 2.98 -1.64
N LEU A 145 6.79 4.06 -1.44
CA LEU A 145 8.25 4.07 -1.61
C LEU A 145 8.95 3.13 -0.62
N LEU A 146 8.50 3.11 0.64
CA LEU A 146 9.01 2.17 1.64
C LEU A 146 8.81 0.72 1.20
N ARG A 147 7.63 0.39 0.66
CA ARG A 147 7.33 -0.97 0.19
C ARG A 147 8.11 -1.35 -1.07
N ILE A 148 8.30 -0.43 -2.00
CA ILE A 148 9.15 -0.64 -3.18
C ILE A 148 10.59 -0.91 -2.74
N SER A 149 11.10 -0.08 -1.84
CA SER A 149 12.46 -0.22 -1.29
C SER A 149 12.67 -1.58 -0.61
N ASP A 150 11.72 -2.02 0.23
CA ASP A 150 11.77 -3.33 0.88
C ASP A 150 11.87 -4.47 -0.14
N ASN A 151 11.05 -4.43 -1.19
CA ASN A 151 11.08 -5.45 -2.23
C ASN A 151 12.40 -5.45 -3.00
N LEU A 152 12.96 -4.28 -3.33
CA LEU A 152 14.24 -4.17 -4.04
C LEU A 152 15.41 -4.67 -3.19
N ILE A 153 15.43 -4.32 -1.89
CA ILE A 153 16.45 -4.79 -0.95
C ILE A 153 16.36 -6.31 -0.79
N GLU A 154 15.16 -6.87 -0.62
CA GLU A 154 14.97 -8.32 -0.53
C GLU A 154 15.43 -9.04 -1.82
N LEU A 155 15.16 -8.47 -3.00
CA LEU A 155 15.67 -9.01 -4.27
C LEU A 155 17.20 -8.95 -4.36
N LEU A 156 17.82 -7.86 -3.91
CA LEU A 156 19.27 -7.74 -3.83
C LEU A 156 19.85 -8.81 -2.89
N ILE A 157 19.30 -8.96 -1.68
CA ILE A 157 19.74 -9.97 -0.71
C ILE A 157 19.61 -11.37 -1.29
N ARG A 158 18.50 -11.69 -1.97
CA ARG A 158 18.36 -12.97 -2.68
C ARG A 158 19.44 -13.20 -3.72
N GLN A 159 19.81 -12.16 -4.47
CA GLN A 159 20.88 -12.25 -5.45
C GLN A 159 22.25 -12.47 -4.80
N LEU A 160 22.56 -11.77 -3.70
CA LEU A 160 23.79 -11.99 -2.93
C LEU A 160 23.87 -13.44 -2.41
N ARG A 161 22.76 -13.96 -1.90
CA ARG A 161 22.65 -15.36 -1.46
C ARG A 161 22.88 -16.35 -2.59
N ARG A 162 22.46 -16.05 -3.82
CA ARG A 162 22.77 -16.89 -5.00
C ARG A 162 24.26 -16.91 -5.30
N LEU A 163 24.90 -15.74 -5.26
CA LEU A 163 26.33 -15.61 -5.51
C LEU A 163 27.17 -16.35 -4.46
N ASP A 164 26.72 -16.37 -3.20
CA ASP A 164 27.32 -17.16 -2.12
C ASP A 164 26.83 -18.63 -2.08
N SER A 165 26.04 -19.09 -3.07
CA SER A 165 25.49 -20.45 -3.13
C SER A 165 24.66 -20.89 -1.91
N ILE A 166 23.97 -19.94 -1.28
CA ILE A 166 23.14 -20.14 -0.07
C ILE A 166 21.67 -19.73 -0.27
N GLU A 167 21.19 -19.56 -1.51
CA GLU A 167 19.78 -19.20 -1.78
C GLU A 167 18.80 -20.12 -1.06
N LYS A 168 19.02 -21.44 -1.15
CA LYS A 168 18.16 -22.48 -0.54
C LYS A 168 18.47 -22.75 0.94
N LYS A 169 19.52 -22.15 1.51
CA LYS A 169 19.96 -22.42 2.89
C LYS A 169 19.10 -21.67 3.89
N VAL A 170 18.16 -22.36 4.53
CA VAL A 170 17.24 -21.74 5.50
C VAL A 170 17.90 -21.53 6.86
N THR A 171 18.70 -22.49 7.32
CA THR A 171 19.34 -22.47 8.64
C THR A 171 20.86 -22.49 8.55
N PHE A 172 21.52 -21.87 9.54
CA PHE A 172 22.96 -21.72 9.61
C PHE A 172 23.46 -22.27 10.95
N THR A 173 24.38 -23.23 10.88
CA THR A 173 25.07 -23.80 12.05
C THR A 173 26.43 -23.15 12.28
N ASP A 174 26.96 -22.44 11.28
CA ASP A 174 28.35 -22.01 11.18
C ASP A 174 28.62 -20.58 11.70
N ARG A 175 27.79 -20.03 12.60
CA ARG A 175 27.86 -18.63 13.09
C ARG A 175 27.96 -17.54 11.99
N PHE A 176 27.73 -17.91 10.73
CA PHE A 176 27.88 -17.05 9.56
C PHE A 176 29.31 -16.46 9.39
N PRO A 177 30.30 -17.26 8.94
CA PRO A 177 31.67 -16.79 8.72
C PRO A 177 31.69 -15.84 7.52
N ARG A 178 32.20 -14.62 7.69
CA ARG A 178 32.19 -13.58 6.64
C ARG A 178 33.14 -13.92 5.49
N ASP A 179 34.23 -14.62 5.77
CA ASP A 179 35.19 -15.17 4.81
C ASP A 179 34.55 -16.20 3.87
N LYS A 180 33.55 -16.94 4.35
CA LYS A 180 32.81 -17.93 3.56
C LYS A 180 31.71 -17.31 2.70
N TYR A 181 31.07 -16.24 3.17
CA TYR A 181 29.94 -15.58 2.50
C TYR A 181 30.34 -14.19 2.00
N LYS A 182 31.22 -14.18 0.99
CA LYS A 182 31.91 -12.98 0.49
C LYS A 182 30.95 -11.89 0.04
N TYR A 183 29.88 -12.23 -0.68
CA TYR A 183 28.97 -11.23 -1.24
C TYR A 183 28.06 -10.63 -0.17
N MET A 184 27.53 -11.47 0.71
CA MET A 184 26.76 -11.02 1.87
C MET A 184 27.60 -10.15 2.81
N ALA A 185 28.84 -10.57 3.11
CA ALA A 185 29.78 -9.79 3.91
C ALA A 185 30.17 -8.47 3.22
N GLY A 186 30.36 -8.48 1.91
CA GLY A 186 30.63 -7.27 1.12
C GLY A 186 29.49 -6.25 1.20
N TYR A 187 28.24 -6.70 1.18
CA TYR A 187 27.08 -5.82 1.39
C TYR A 187 27.02 -5.25 2.81
N GLU A 188 27.32 -6.07 3.83
CA GLU A 188 27.46 -5.61 5.22
C GLU A 188 28.52 -4.51 5.32
N MET A 189 29.69 -4.69 4.71
CA MET A 189 30.75 -3.68 4.67
C MET A 189 30.35 -2.41 3.93
N LEU A 190 29.69 -2.55 2.77
CA LEU A 190 29.23 -1.41 1.97
C LEU A 190 28.29 -0.50 2.78
N LEU A 191 27.28 -1.08 3.42
CA LEU A 191 26.32 -0.31 4.21
C LEU A 191 27.00 0.40 5.39
N ASN A 192 27.88 -0.30 6.11
CA ASN A 192 28.63 0.31 7.21
C ASN A 192 29.54 1.46 6.73
N ASN A 193 30.16 1.33 5.55
CA ASN A 193 30.96 2.40 4.93
C ASN A 193 30.12 3.62 4.53
N LEU A 194 28.84 3.42 4.20
CA LEU A 194 27.86 4.48 3.96
C LEU A 194 27.31 5.09 5.27
N GLY A 195 27.80 4.66 6.43
CA GLY A 195 27.34 5.12 7.74
C GLY A 195 25.94 4.61 8.08
N VAL A 196 25.59 3.42 7.58
CA VAL A 196 24.35 2.69 7.90
C VAL A 196 24.74 1.47 8.71
N SER A 197 24.35 1.42 9.98
CA SER A 197 24.68 0.32 10.88
C SER A 197 23.94 -0.95 10.46
N PHE A 198 24.66 -1.90 9.85
CA PHE A 198 24.08 -3.13 9.35
C PHE A 198 24.94 -4.34 9.75
N GLN A 199 24.28 -5.43 10.18
CA GLN A 199 24.96 -6.67 10.52
C GLN A 199 24.07 -7.90 10.29
N TRP A 200 24.65 -8.94 9.69
CA TRP A 200 24.06 -10.27 9.63
C TRP A 200 24.23 -11.00 10.97
N HIS A 201 23.14 -11.55 11.51
CA HIS A 201 23.18 -12.40 12.70
C HIS A 201 22.38 -13.69 12.52
N ILE A 202 22.73 -14.72 13.27
CA ILE A 202 21.96 -15.97 13.29
C ILE A 202 21.02 -15.93 14.49
N GLY A 203 19.72 -16.07 14.25
CA GLY A 203 18.72 -16.17 15.30
C GLY A 203 19.03 -17.33 16.24
N LYS A 204 19.06 -17.08 17.55
CA LYS A 204 19.47 -18.09 18.55
C LYS A 204 18.59 -19.34 18.49
N GLU A 205 17.29 -19.14 18.35
CA GLU A 205 16.27 -20.18 18.29
C GLU A 205 15.98 -20.62 16.85
N SER A 206 15.75 -19.65 15.94
CA SER A 206 15.37 -19.92 14.55
C SER A 206 16.49 -20.58 13.74
N LYS A 207 17.75 -20.36 14.13
CA LYS A 207 18.96 -20.64 13.34
C LYS A 207 18.94 -20.00 11.94
N LYS A 208 18.03 -19.08 11.68
CA LYS A 208 17.91 -18.38 10.40
C LYS A 208 18.87 -17.21 10.37
N LEU A 209 19.27 -16.85 9.15
CA LEU A 209 19.94 -15.57 8.93
C LEU A 209 18.93 -14.45 9.13
N GLU A 210 19.19 -13.61 10.09
CA GLU A 210 18.42 -12.45 10.46
C GLU A 210 19.31 -11.22 10.29
N TYR A 211 18.66 -10.09 10.05
CA TYR A 211 19.30 -8.79 10.00
C TYR A 211 18.30 -7.80 10.55
N ARG A 212 18.80 -6.74 11.17
CA ARG A 212 17.91 -5.63 11.53
C ARG A 212 17.57 -4.91 10.23
N ASP A 213 16.28 -4.87 9.92
CA ASP A 213 15.79 -4.07 8.80
C ASP A 213 16.33 -2.64 8.93
N LEU A 214 16.60 -2.04 7.76
CA LEU A 214 16.91 -0.62 7.61
C LEU A 214 15.70 0.19 8.10
N THR A 215 15.56 0.38 9.41
CA THR A 215 14.36 0.97 10.01
C THR A 215 14.56 2.46 10.19
N GLY A 216 13.64 3.26 9.64
CA GLY A 216 13.60 4.70 9.86
C GLY A 216 14.47 5.53 8.91
N PRO A 217 15.09 6.63 9.38
CA PRO A 217 15.79 7.62 8.54
C PRO A 217 16.97 7.06 7.74
N GLU A 218 17.52 5.92 8.15
CA GLU A 218 18.68 5.29 7.50
C GLU A 218 18.39 4.87 6.06
N LYS A 219 17.13 4.57 5.72
CA LYS A 219 16.71 4.32 4.32
C LYS A 219 16.96 5.53 3.42
N LEU A 220 16.89 6.76 3.94
CA LEU A 220 17.16 7.98 3.16
C LEU A 220 18.62 8.12 2.75
N LYS A 221 19.55 7.35 3.32
CA LYS A 221 20.95 7.34 2.88
C LYS A 221 21.19 6.41 1.69
N LEU A 222 20.21 5.56 1.37
CA LEU A 222 20.29 4.57 0.30
C LEU A 222 19.55 5.02 -0.98
N PHE A 223 18.75 6.09 -0.90
CA PHE A 223 17.92 6.63 -1.97
C PHE A 223 18.04 8.16 -2.04
#